data_AF-A0A2I0WEJ3-F1
#
_entry.id   AF-A0A2I0WEJ3-F1
#
_cell.length_a   1.000
_cell.length_b   1.000
_cell.length_c   1.000
_cell.angle_alpha   90.00
_cell.angle_beta   90.00
_cell.angle_gamma   90.00
#
_symmetry.space_group_name_H-M   'P 1'
#
loop_
_entity.id
_entity.type
_entity.pdbx_description
1 polymer ?
#
loop_
_entity_poly.entity_id
_entity_poly.type
_entity_poly.pdbx_seq_one_letter_code
_entity_poly.pdbx_strand_id
1 'polypeptide(L)'
;MEPGDKLYDSIESAISECRVAIAILSPRYCESIFCLHELAMLVESGKKIIPIFYDIKPSELQVVDTDGSFSPEQLERFTRAIREVRYTVGITFDSQNG
;
A
#
# COMPACT_ATOMS: atom_id res chain seq x y z
N MET A 1 6.94 16.06 -12.01
CA MET A 1 5.76 16.40 -11.20
C MET A 1 4.69 15.40 -11.55
N GLU A 2 4.68 14.33 -10.78
CA GLU A 2 3.65 13.30 -10.88
C GLU A 2 2.53 13.61 -9.88
N PRO A 3 1.29 13.13 -10.12
CA PRO A 3 0.23 13.19 -9.12
C PRO A 3 0.69 12.49 -7.83
N GLY A 4 0.92 13.24 -6.75
CA GLY A 4 1.46 12.74 -5.48
C GLY A 4 2.56 13.63 -4.90
N ASP A 5 3.43 14.20 -5.76
CA ASP A 5 4.60 14.99 -5.35
C ASP A 5 4.22 16.21 -4.48
N LYS A 6 3.08 16.84 -4.77
CA LYS A 6 2.57 18.01 -4.03
C LYS A 6 1.89 17.68 -2.71
N LEU A 7 1.59 16.41 -2.46
CA LEU A 7 0.86 15.96 -1.28
C LEU A 7 1.74 15.25 -0.26
N TYR A 8 3.02 15.01 -0.56
CA TYR A 8 3.91 14.20 0.26
C TYR A 8 3.92 14.62 1.73
N ASP A 9 4.20 15.90 2.01
CA ASP A 9 4.22 16.44 3.38
C ASP A 9 2.86 16.30 4.10
N SER A 10 1.77 16.53 3.37
CA SER A 10 0.41 16.43 3.94
C SER A 10 0.02 14.98 4.24
N ILE A 11 0.52 14.02 3.46
CA ILE A 11 0.26 12.59 3.65
C ILE A 11 1.08 12.05 4.81
N GLU A 12 2.34 12.45 4.96
CA GLU A 12 3.14 12.12 6.14
C GLU A 12 2.47 12.60 7.43
N SER A 13 2.04 13.87 7.45
CA SER A 13 1.33 14.42 8.60
C SER A 13 0.02 13.68 8.87
N ALA A 14 -0.77 13.41 7.82
CA ALA A 14 -2.03 12.67 7.96
C ALA A 14 -1.81 11.24 8.48
N ILE A 15 -0.79 10.54 8.01
CA ILE A 15 -0.42 9.20 8.49
C ILE A 15 -0.01 9.27 9.96
N SER A 16 0.79 10.26 10.35
CA SER A 16 1.18 10.46 11.74
C SER A 16 -0.01 10.71 12.66
N GLU A 17 -1.01 11.48 12.22
CA GLU A 17 -2.18 11.85 13.03
C GLU A 17 -3.32 10.82 12.98
N CYS A 18 -3.39 9.98 11.94
CA CYS A 18 -4.49 9.03 11.79
C CYS A 18 -4.42 7.92 12.84
N ARG A 19 -5.60 7.42 13.24
CA ARG A 19 -5.76 6.29 14.16
C ARG A 19 -5.94 4.96 13.43
N VAL A 20 -6.56 5.01 12.26
CA VAL A 20 -6.90 3.88 11.41
C VAL A 20 -6.72 4.32 9.97
N ALA A 21 -6.13 3.46 9.14
CA ALA A 21 -6.00 3.65 7.71
C ALA A 21 -6.79 2.58 6.96
N ILE A 22 -7.44 2.98 5.88
CA ILE A 22 -8.12 2.06 4.96
C ILE A 22 -7.25 1.95 3.72
N ALA A 23 -6.70 0.77 3.48
CA ALA A 23 -5.85 0.52 2.32
C ALA A 23 -6.70 -0.14 1.23
N ILE A 24 -7.00 0.60 0.15
CA ILE A 24 -7.72 0.06 -1.02
C ILE A 24 -6.70 -0.52 -1.98
N LEU A 25 -6.59 -1.83 -1.98
CA LEU A 25 -5.63 -2.62 -2.74
C LEU A 25 -6.29 -3.01 -4.05
N SER A 26 -5.92 -2.34 -5.13
CA SER A 26 -6.42 -2.59 -6.49
C SER A 26 -5.41 -3.39 -7.32
N PRO A 27 -5.77 -3.88 -8.52
CA PRO A 27 -4.85 -4.65 -9.37
C PRO A 27 -3.53 -3.94 -9.69
N ARG A 28 -3.55 -2.60 -9.71
CA ARG A 28 -2.38 -1.76 -10.03
C ARG A 28 -1.71 -1.13 -8.82
N TYR A 29 -2.13 -1.49 -7.60
CA TYR A 29 -1.62 -0.87 -6.37
C TYR A 29 -0.10 -1.00 -6.24
N CYS A 30 0.43 -2.20 -6.51
CA CYS A 30 1.86 -2.47 -6.43
C CYS A 30 2.69 -1.88 -7.59
N GLU A 31 2.04 -1.30 -8.62
CA GLU A 31 2.73 -0.60 -9.70
C GLU A 31 3.09 0.85 -9.32
N SER A 32 2.44 1.40 -8.29
CA SER A 32 2.65 2.77 -7.84
C SER A 32 3.65 2.83 -6.68
N ILE A 33 4.81 3.44 -6.92
CA ILE A 33 5.80 3.69 -5.87
C ILE A 33 5.22 4.52 -4.71
N PHE A 34 4.33 5.46 -5.01
CA PHE A 34 3.67 6.27 -3.99
C PHE A 34 2.76 5.41 -3.10
N CYS A 35 1.94 4.53 -3.69
CA CYS A 35 1.09 3.63 -2.90
C CYS A 35 1.90 2.68 -2.02
N LEU A 36 2.99 2.12 -2.55
CA LEU A 36 3.91 1.26 -1.79
C LEU A 36 4.58 2.04 -0.64
N HIS A 37 4.97 3.29 -0.89
CA HIS A 37 5.61 4.15 0.10
C HIS A 37 4.65 4.51 1.24
N GLU A 38 3.44 4.95 0.92
CA GLU A 38 2.38 5.28 1.89
C GLU A 38 2.03 4.07 2.77
N LEU A 39 1.88 2.89 2.15
CA LEU A 39 1.61 1.65 2.87
C LEU A 39 2.74 1.28 3.82
N ALA A 40 3.99 1.40 3.37
CA ALA A 40 5.15 1.13 4.21
C ALA A 40 5.21 2.07 5.41
N MET A 41 4.93 3.36 5.22
CA MET A 41 4.87 4.31 6.34
C MET A 41 3.77 3.97 7.34
N LEU A 42 2.58 3.57 6.88
CA LEU A 42 1.47 3.16 7.74
C LEU A 42 1.87 1.97 8.62
N VAL A 43 2.51 0.96 8.01
CA VAL A 43 3.01 -0.23 8.69
C VAL A 43 4.11 0.11 9.69
N GLU A 44 5.12 0.89 9.28
CA GLU A 44 6.24 1.33 10.13
C GLU A 44 5.78 2.17 11.32
N SER A 45 4.75 2.98 11.11
CA SER A 45 4.13 3.81 12.15
C SER A 45 3.20 3.01 13.08
N GLY A 46 3.08 1.69 12.89
CA GLY A 46 2.23 0.80 13.70
C GLY A 46 0.75 1.15 13.63
N LYS A 47 0.30 1.72 12.50
CA LYS A 47 -1.10 2.13 12.33
C LYS A 47 -1.98 0.92 12.17
N LYS A 48 -3.23 1.03 12.65
CA LYS A 48 -4.25 0.00 12.38
C LYS A 48 -4.68 0.13 10.92
N ILE A 49 -4.44 -0.91 10.13
CA ILE A 49 -4.79 -0.94 8.71
C ILE A 49 -5.99 -1.86 8.52
N ILE A 50 -7.00 -1.39 7.79
CA ILE A 50 -8.12 -2.20 7.30
C ILE A 50 -7.94 -2.34 5.79
N PRO A 51 -7.48 -3.50 5.30
CA PRO A 51 -7.35 -3.72 3.87
C PRO A 51 -8.71 -3.96 3.21
N ILE A 52 -8.88 -3.34 2.05
CA ILE A 52 -9.95 -3.64 1.09
C ILE A 52 -9.26 -4.19 -0.16
N PHE A 53 -9.48 -5.47 -0.45
CA PHE A 53 -8.98 -6.13 -1.66
C PHE A 53 -10.00 -5.91 -2.78
N TYR A 54 -9.76 -4.87 -3.59
CA TYR A 54 -10.61 -4.44 -4.69
C TYR A 54 -10.21 -5.18 -5.98
N ASP A 55 -11.06 -6.08 -6.47
CA ASP A 55 -10.86 -6.86 -7.68
C ASP A 55 -9.52 -7.62 -7.74
N ILE A 56 -8.97 -7.97 -6.57
CA ILE A 56 -7.69 -8.66 -6.42
C ILE A 56 -7.75 -9.63 -5.25
N LYS A 57 -7.05 -10.75 -5.34
CA LYS A 57 -6.82 -11.68 -4.22
C LYS A 57 -5.60 -11.24 -3.41
N PRO A 58 -5.57 -11.43 -2.08
CA PRO A 58 -4.38 -11.15 -1.29
C PRO A 58 -3.11 -11.86 -1.79
N SER A 59 -3.24 -13.05 -2.40
CA SER A 59 -2.11 -13.79 -2.98
C SER A 59 -1.48 -13.12 -4.20
N GLU A 60 -2.21 -12.26 -4.91
CA GLU A 60 -1.76 -11.56 -6.12
C GLU A 60 -1.02 -10.26 -5.79
N LEU A 61 -1.10 -9.79 -4.53
CA LEU A 61 -0.33 -8.63 -4.07
C LEU A 61 1.15 -9.02 -3.91
N GLN A 62 1.97 -8.53 -4.81
CA GLN A 62 3.42 -8.71 -4.78
C GLN A 62 4.11 -7.46 -5.30
N VAL A 63 5.21 -7.08 -4.66
CA VAL A 63 6.10 -6.03 -5.17
C VAL A 63 6.97 -6.65 -6.26
N VAL A 64 6.92 -6.06 -7.46
CA VAL A 64 7.75 -6.48 -8.58
C VAL A 64 8.50 -5.24 -9.06
N ASP A 65 9.82 -5.23 -8.89
CA ASP A 65 10.68 -4.19 -9.45
C ASP A 65 10.95 -4.52 -10.93
N THR A 66 10.04 -4.08 -11.79
CA THR A 66 10.08 -4.36 -13.23
C THR A 66 11.15 -3.55 -13.94
N ASP A 67 11.43 -2.34 -13.46
CA ASP A 67 12.34 -1.40 -14.10
C ASP A 67 13.74 -1.36 -13.44
N GLY A 68 13.96 -2.17 -12.38
CA GLY A 68 15.21 -2.20 -11.61
C GLY A 68 15.47 -0.89 -10.88
N SER A 69 14.40 -0.20 -10.50
CA SER A 69 14.42 1.16 -9.95
C SER A 69 14.56 1.19 -8.43
N PHE A 70 14.32 0.08 -7.75
CA PHE A 70 14.33 0.03 -6.29
C PHE A 70 15.72 -0.32 -5.76
N SER A 71 16.15 0.41 -4.73
CA SER A 71 17.26 -0.05 -3.90
C SER A 71 16.87 -1.34 -3.17
N PRO A 72 17.85 -2.16 -2.74
CA PRO A 72 17.57 -3.33 -1.91
C PRO A 72 16.77 -2.99 -0.65
N GLU A 73 17.04 -1.85 -0.01
CA GLU A 73 16.27 -1.42 1.17
C GLU A 73 14.82 -1.07 0.80
N GLN A 74 14.58 -0.41 -0.33
CA GLN A 74 13.23 -0.08 -0.79
C GLN A 74 12.43 -1.35 -1.08
N LEU A 75 13.03 -2.32 -1.78
CA LEU A 75 12.38 -3.58 -2.11
C LEU A 75 12.01 -4.37 -0.85
N GLU A 76 12.92 -4.47 0.13
CA GLU A 76 12.65 -5.11 1.41
C GLU A 76 11.52 -4.41 2.16
N ARG A 77 11.60 -3.08 2.26
CA ARG A 77 10.60 -2.23 2.92
C ARG A 77 9.20 -2.43 2.35
N PHE A 78 9.05 -2.32 1.03
CA PHE A 78 7.76 -2.49 0.36
C PHE A 78 7.25 -3.93 0.45
N THR A 79 8.13 -4.92 0.31
CA THR A 79 7.78 -6.34 0.42
C THR A 79 7.25 -6.66 1.81
N ARG A 80 7.87 -6.11 2.86
CA ARG A 80 7.42 -6.26 4.24
C ARG A 80 6.03 -5.67 4.43
N ALA A 81 5.79 -4.45 3.94
CA ALA A 81 4.50 -3.77 4.07
C ALA A 81 3.36 -4.56 3.38
N ILE A 82 3.59 -4.99 2.13
CA ILE A 82 2.64 -5.82 1.39
C ILE A 82 2.38 -7.14 2.10
N ARG A 83 3.43 -7.79 2.61
CA ARG A 83 3.29 -9.04 3.35
C ARG A 83 2.41 -8.87 4.59
N GLU A 84 2.60 -7.82 5.38
CA GLU A 84 1.80 -7.57 6.58
C GLU A 84 0.32 -7.39 6.24
N VAL A 85 0.03 -6.56 5.25
CA VAL A 85 -1.34 -6.26 4.83
C VAL A 85 -2.04 -7.49 4.23
N ARG A 86 -1.32 -8.34 3.49
CA ARG A 86 -1.85 -9.60 2.95
C ARG A 86 -2.39 -10.56 4.01
N TYR A 87 -1.78 -10.57 5.20
CA TYR A 87 -2.18 -11.44 6.31
C TYR A 87 -3.07 -10.72 7.33
N THR A 88 -3.40 -9.45 7.08
CA THR A 88 -4.34 -8.69 7.89
C THR A 88 -5.77 -9.02 7.44
N VAL A 89 -6.68 -9.25 8.39
CA VAL A 89 -8.10 -9.48 8.09
C VAL A 89 -8.67 -8.25 7.41
N GLY A 90 -9.22 -8.43 6.22
CA GLY A 90 -9.76 -7.37 5.39
C GLY A 90 -11.08 -7.74 4.73
N ILE A 91 -11.53 -6.84 3.85
CA ILE A 91 -12.76 -6.99 3.07
C ILE A 91 -12.37 -7.25 1.63
N THR A 92 -12.97 -8.26 1.00
CA THR A 92 -12.85 -8.45 -0.46
C THR A 92 -14.03 -7.76 -1.14
N PHE A 93 -13.75 -6.99 -2.18
CA PHE A 93 -14.75 -6.32 -2.99
C PHE A 93 -14.58 -6.73 -4.46
N ASP A 94 -15.66 -7.19 -5.07
CA ASP A 94 -15.74 -7.57 -6.47
C ASP A 94 -16.72 -6.61 -7.18
N SER A 95 -16.18 -5.77 -8.05
CA SER A 95 -16.93 -4.71 -8.74
C SER A 95 -17.93 -5.25 -9.77
N GLN A 96 -17.80 -6.51 -10.20
CA GLN A 96 -18.74 -7.14 -11.14
C GLN A 96 -20.02 -7.63 -10.46
N ASN A 97 -19.98 -7.78 -9.14
CA ASN A 97 -21.05 -8.37 -8.33
C ASN A 97 -21.64 -7.38 -7.31
N GLY A 98 -21.29 -6.08 -7.42
CA GLY A 98 -21.60 -5.01 -6.46
C GLY A 98 -22.69 -4.05 -6.90
#